data_AF-A0A965M9Q2-F1
#
_entry.id   AF-A0A965M9Q2-F1
#
_cell.length_a   1.000
_cell.length_b   1.000
_cell.length_c   1.000
_cell.angle_alpha   90.00
_cell.angle_beta   90.00
_cell.angle_gamma   90.00
#
_symmetry.space_group_name_H-M   'P 1'
#
loop_
_entity.id
_entity.type
_entity.pdbx_description
1 polymer ?
#
loop_
_entity_poly.entity_id
_entity_poly.type
_entity_poly.pdbx_seq_one_letter_code
_entity_poly.pdbx_strand_id
1 'polypeptide(L)'
;MKKGGSAKGRIKEFFLKNINVVVTNREIQKAAGQGVTEWARRVRELRDQEKWKIMTHNDLDALSPGQYLLVEKPPEKPIIKFDDSISAKLRAAVFDRNGFTCQSCGLCPGDLDPYTNRKVRLHVGHIDDKSHGGKAILSNLRTLCSSCNQGAKNITAVKPEAIWLISQVRRAGVAEQKEVFQWLKRKFSFEKKL
;
A
#
# COMPACT_ATOMS: atom_id res chain seq x y z
N MET A 1 -27.47 -10.86 23.56
CA MET A 1 -26.84 -9.52 23.54
C MET A 1 -25.64 -9.54 22.58
N LYS A 2 -25.77 -9.00 21.35
CA LYS A 2 -24.62 -8.93 20.41
C LYS A 2 -23.86 -7.61 20.60
N LYS A 3 -22.84 -7.61 21.48
CA LYS A 3 -21.87 -6.51 21.63
C LYS A 3 -20.84 -6.58 20.49
N GLY A 4 -20.58 -5.44 19.83
CA GLY A 4 -19.26 -5.15 19.28
C GLY A 4 -19.02 -5.26 17.77
N GLY A 5 -19.98 -4.92 16.91
CA GLY A 5 -19.66 -4.66 15.50
C GLY A 5 -18.67 -3.48 15.35
N SER A 6 -17.77 -3.53 14.36
CA SER A 6 -16.89 -2.40 14.03
C SER A 6 -17.70 -1.11 13.81
N ALA A 7 -17.12 0.07 14.06
CA ALA A 7 -17.83 1.34 13.84
C ALA A 7 -18.42 1.42 12.42
N LYS A 8 -17.69 0.92 11.42
CA LYS A 8 -18.16 0.79 10.04
C LYS A 8 -19.36 -0.15 9.91
N GLY A 9 -19.34 -1.31 10.56
CA GLY A 9 -20.45 -2.25 10.56
C GLY A 9 -21.73 -1.66 11.14
N ARG A 10 -21.62 -0.89 12.23
CA ARG A 10 -22.77 -0.20 12.83
C ARG A 10 -23.33 0.92 11.94
N ILE A 11 -22.45 1.68 11.27
CA ILE A 11 -22.87 2.68 10.28
C ILE A 11 -23.59 2.01 9.09
N LYS A 12 -23.10 0.86 8.60
CA LYS A 12 -23.77 0.09 7.54
C LYS A 12 -25.19 -0.30 7.96
N GLU A 13 -25.32 -0.88 9.14
CA GLU A 13 -26.62 -1.32 9.66
C GLU A 13 -27.58 -0.14 9.86
N PHE A 14 -27.06 1.01 10.31
CA PHE A 14 -27.83 2.24 10.43
C PHE A 14 -28.36 2.75 9.09
N PHE A 15 -27.52 2.82 8.05
CA PHE A 15 -27.98 3.23 6.72
C PHE A 15 -28.97 2.23 6.12
N LEU A 16 -28.76 0.92 6.30
CA LEU A 16 -29.69 -0.10 5.79
C LEU A 16 -31.08 -0.05 6.47
N LYS A 17 -31.15 0.41 7.72
CA LYS A 17 -32.42 0.65 8.42
C LYS A 17 -33.12 1.96 7.99
N ASN A 18 -32.37 2.88 7.38
CA ASN A 18 -32.82 4.23 7.00
C ASN A 18 -32.68 4.46 5.49
N ILE A 19 -32.99 3.46 4.66
CA ILE A 19 -33.00 3.60 3.20
C ILE A 19 -34.11 4.58 2.81
N ASN A 20 -33.82 5.51 1.91
CA ASN A 20 -34.70 6.60 1.50
C ASN A 20 -35.11 7.58 2.61
N VAL A 21 -34.40 7.58 3.74
CA VAL A 21 -34.61 8.53 4.84
C VAL A 21 -33.38 9.43 4.94
N VAL A 22 -33.61 10.74 5.04
CA VAL A 22 -32.54 11.72 5.27
C VAL A 22 -32.06 11.59 6.71
N VAL A 23 -30.75 11.35 6.88
CA VAL A 23 -30.09 11.23 8.18
C VAL A 23 -29.00 12.28 8.34
N THR A 24 -28.71 12.66 9.58
CA THR A 24 -27.76 13.72 9.93
C THR A 24 -26.42 13.16 10.40
N ASN A 25 -25.38 13.99 10.34
CA ASN A 25 -24.05 13.69 10.90
C ASN A 25 -24.09 13.23 12.37
N ARG A 26 -24.94 13.84 13.20
CA ARG A 26 -25.10 13.51 14.62
C ARG A 26 -25.70 12.11 14.81
N GLU A 27 -26.67 11.74 13.99
CA GLU A 27 -27.29 10.41 14.04
C GLU A 27 -26.32 9.32 13.59
N ILE A 28 -25.57 9.57 12.52
CA ILE A 28 -24.53 8.66 12.03
C ILE A 28 -23.43 8.49 13.08
N GLN A 29 -22.98 9.58 13.71
CA GLN A 29 -21.98 9.53 14.77
C GLN A 29 -22.48 8.73 15.98
N LYS A 30 -23.74 8.95 16.39
CA LYS A 30 -24.38 8.19 17.48
C LYS A 30 -24.44 6.70 17.15
N ALA A 31 -24.79 6.34 15.92
CA ALA A 31 -24.78 4.95 15.46
C ALA A 31 -23.36 4.34 15.42
N ALA A 32 -22.37 5.13 15.02
CA ALA A 32 -20.96 4.75 15.00
C ALA A 32 -20.37 4.50 16.39
N GLY A 33 -21.03 4.95 17.46
CA GLY A 33 -20.66 4.78 18.87
C GLY A 33 -20.23 6.10 19.52
N GLN A 34 -20.52 6.25 20.82
CA GLN A 34 -20.08 7.42 21.60
C GLN A 34 -18.55 7.58 21.53
N GLY A 35 -18.09 8.79 21.21
CA GLY A 35 -16.67 9.12 21.13
C GLY A 35 -15.97 8.76 19.81
N VAL A 36 -16.66 8.14 18.84
CA VAL A 36 -16.04 7.84 17.54
C VAL A 36 -15.98 9.10 16.68
N THR A 37 -14.76 9.57 16.40
CA THR A 37 -14.48 10.72 15.52
C THR A 37 -14.34 10.31 14.05
N GLU A 38 -13.94 9.07 13.79
CA GLU A 38 -13.69 8.51 12.45
C GLU A 38 -14.96 8.22 11.62
N TRP A 39 -16.16 8.53 12.13
CA TRP A 39 -17.43 8.20 11.44
C TRP A 39 -17.49 8.79 10.03
N ALA A 40 -17.05 10.04 9.84
CA ALA A 40 -17.05 10.71 8.55
C ALA A 40 -16.13 10.01 7.54
N ARG A 41 -15.02 9.43 8.01
CA ARG A 41 -14.13 8.61 7.17
C ARG A 41 -14.82 7.31 6.77
N ARG A 42 -15.54 6.67 7.69
CA ARG A 42 -16.28 5.43 7.40
C ARG A 42 -17.42 5.65 6.40
N VAL A 43 -18.13 6.78 6.47
CA VAL A 43 -19.15 7.13 5.47
C VAL A 43 -18.51 7.28 4.07
N ARG A 44 -17.38 7.99 3.97
CA ARG A 44 -16.63 8.10 2.71
C ARG A 44 -16.17 6.75 2.17
N GLU A 45 -15.72 5.84 3.02
CA GLU A 45 -15.39 4.47 2.58
C GLU A 45 -16.61 3.74 1.99
N LEU A 46 -17.79 3.87 2.60
CA LEU A 46 -19.01 3.25 2.08
C LEU A 46 -19.40 3.84 0.71
N ARG A 47 -19.36 5.17 0.60
CA ARG A 47 -19.70 5.87 -0.64
C ARG A 47 -18.69 5.62 -1.76
N ASP A 48 -17.41 5.85 -1.49
CA ASP A 48 -16.39 5.95 -2.52
C ASP A 48 -15.78 4.59 -2.87
N GLN A 49 -15.57 3.72 -1.87
CA GLN A 49 -14.92 2.41 -2.05
C GLN A 49 -15.90 1.25 -2.18
N GLU A 50 -17.02 1.29 -1.44
CA GLU A 50 -18.06 0.26 -1.52
C GLU A 50 -19.21 0.64 -2.47
N LYS A 51 -19.16 1.85 -3.05
CA LYS A 51 -20.12 2.36 -4.05
C LYS A 51 -21.57 2.36 -3.55
N TRP A 52 -21.76 2.57 -2.25
CA TRP A 52 -23.10 2.83 -1.71
C TRP A 52 -23.56 4.19 -2.23
N LYS A 53 -24.78 4.27 -2.75
CA LYS A 53 -25.38 5.52 -3.24
C LYS A 53 -25.84 6.41 -2.08
N ILE A 54 -24.87 6.86 -1.27
CA ILE A 54 -25.07 7.80 -0.16
C ILE A 54 -24.89 9.20 -0.74
N MET A 55 -26.01 9.89 -0.97
CA MET A 55 -26.05 11.26 -1.47
C MET A 55 -25.81 12.26 -0.34
N THR A 56 -25.26 13.41 -0.71
CA THR A 56 -24.99 14.56 0.15
C THR A 56 -25.51 15.84 -0.51
N HIS A 57 -25.41 16.99 0.18
CA HIS A 57 -25.72 18.31 -0.40
C HIS A 57 -24.95 18.65 -1.69
N ASN A 58 -23.83 17.99 -1.97
CA ASN A 58 -23.11 18.17 -3.23
C ASN A 58 -23.72 17.37 -4.39
N ASP A 59 -24.58 16.40 -4.08
CA ASP A 59 -25.19 15.49 -5.05
C ASP A 59 -26.67 15.83 -5.30
N LEU A 60 -27.37 16.38 -4.29
CA LEU A 60 -28.80 16.72 -4.34
C LEU A 60 -29.05 18.07 -3.64
N ASP A 61 -29.67 19.01 -4.36
CA ASP A 61 -30.04 20.34 -3.85
C ASP A 61 -31.02 20.30 -2.66
N ALA A 62 -31.79 19.22 -2.54
CA ALA A 62 -32.73 19.01 -1.44
C ALA A 62 -32.04 18.70 -0.09
N LEU A 63 -30.73 18.46 -0.07
CA LEU A 63 -29.97 18.12 1.13
C LEU A 63 -29.18 19.32 1.65
N SER A 64 -29.31 19.59 2.95
CA SER A 64 -28.47 20.58 3.65
C SER A 64 -27.08 20.00 3.99
N PRO A 65 -26.05 20.85 4.19
CA PRO A 65 -24.76 20.40 4.70
C PRO A 65 -24.89 19.56 5.98
N GLY A 66 -24.28 18.38 5.98
CA GLY A 66 -24.36 17.43 7.10
C GLY A 66 -25.54 16.46 7.06
N GLN A 67 -26.38 16.54 6.03
CA GLN A 67 -27.40 15.53 5.71
C GLN A 67 -26.88 14.52 4.68
N TYR A 68 -27.36 13.28 4.84
CA TYR A 68 -27.00 12.14 4.00
C TYR A 68 -28.26 11.34 3.67
N LEU A 69 -28.31 10.77 2.47
CA LEU A 69 -29.44 9.95 2.02
C LEU A 69 -28.92 8.71 1.30
N LEU A 70 -29.27 7.52 1.78
CA LEU A 70 -29.05 6.29 1.02
C LEU A 70 -30.25 6.05 0.10
N VAL A 71 -30.08 6.25 -1.21
CA VAL A 71 -31.20 6.23 -2.18
C VAL A 71 -31.66 4.83 -2.59
N GLU A 72 -30.84 3.80 -2.37
CA GLU A 72 -31.22 2.42 -2.68
C GLU A 72 -30.40 1.42 -1.85
N LYS A 73 -30.89 0.18 -1.75
CA LYS A 73 -30.15 -0.90 -1.12
C LYS A 73 -28.87 -1.15 -1.93
N PRO A 74 -27.68 -1.14 -1.31
CA PRO A 74 -26.43 -1.45 -2.00
C PRO A 74 -26.47 -2.89 -2.56
N PRO A 75 -25.77 -3.17 -3.67
CA PRO A 75 -25.78 -4.50 -4.29
C PRO A 75 -25.31 -5.57 -3.29
N GLU A 76 -26.00 -6.71 -3.24
CA GLU A 76 -25.78 -7.78 -2.24
C GLU A 76 -24.39 -8.40 -2.33
N LYS A 77 -23.74 -8.27 -3.48
CA LYS A 77 -22.35 -8.62 -3.68
C LYS A 77 -21.55 -7.33 -3.79
N PRO A 78 -20.48 -7.13 -2.98
CA PRO A 78 -19.57 -6.02 -3.22
C PRO A 78 -19.10 -6.14 -4.67
N ILE A 79 -19.20 -5.03 -5.42
CA ILE A 79 -18.52 -4.92 -6.71
C ILE A 79 -17.10 -5.39 -6.45
N ILE A 80 -16.66 -6.42 -7.19
CA ILE A 80 -15.33 -7.01 -7.04
C ILE A 80 -14.36 -5.83 -6.99
N LYS A 81 -13.78 -5.58 -5.80
CA LYS A 81 -12.74 -4.58 -5.65
C LYS A 81 -11.58 -5.15 -6.44
N PHE A 82 -11.40 -4.68 -7.67
CA PHE A 82 -10.09 -4.67 -8.26
C PHE A 82 -9.30 -3.75 -7.34
N ASP A 83 -8.64 -4.35 -6.34
CA ASP A 83 -7.63 -3.69 -5.54
C ASP A 83 -6.80 -2.84 -6.48
N ASP A 84 -6.43 -1.61 -6.10
CA ASP A 84 -5.62 -0.69 -6.92
C ASP A 84 -4.32 -1.42 -7.28
N SER A 85 -4.41 -2.18 -8.36
CA SER A 85 -3.39 -3.10 -8.79
C SER A 85 -2.38 -2.21 -9.46
N ILE A 86 -1.11 -2.38 -9.06
CA ILE A 86 -0.04 -1.58 -9.63
C ILE A 86 -0.06 -1.84 -11.13
N SER A 87 -0.46 -0.81 -11.89
CA SER A 87 -0.64 -0.90 -13.33
C SER A 87 0.65 -1.34 -14.01
N ALA A 88 0.58 -1.98 -15.17
CA ALA A 88 1.77 -2.41 -15.89
C ALA A 88 2.72 -1.24 -16.17
N LYS A 89 2.17 -0.07 -16.53
CA LYS A 89 2.92 1.18 -16.73
C LYS A 89 3.64 1.62 -15.45
N LEU A 90 2.94 1.65 -14.32
CA LEU A 90 3.53 2.04 -13.05
C LEU A 90 4.60 1.04 -12.59
N ARG A 91 4.37 -0.26 -12.81
CA ARG A 91 5.34 -1.32 -12.52
C ARG A 91 6.63 -1.16 -13.32
N ALA A 92 6.52 -0.91 -14.62
CA ALA A 92 7.66 -0.65 -15.48
C ALA A 92 8.43 0.60 -15.01
N ALA A 93 7.74 1.69 -14.69
CA ALA A 93 8.36 2.91 -14.17
C ALA A 93 9.09 2.69 -12.83
N VAL A 94 8.54 1.86 -11.93
CA VAL A 94 9.20 1.52 -10.66
C VAL A 94 10.47 0.69 -10.90
N PHE A 95 10.41 -0.30 -11.79
CA PHE A 95 11.58 -1.13 -12.13
C PHE A 95 12.69 -0.31 -12.78
N ASP A 96 12.33 0.56 -13.73
CA ASP A 96 13.27 1.43 -14.43
C ASP A 96 13.98 2.40 -13.46
N ARG A 97 13.20 3.13 -12.63
CA ARG A 97 13.74 4.00 -11.58
C ARG A 97 14.67 3.26 -10.61
N ASN A 98 14.40 1.99 -10.36
CA ASN A 98 15.19 1.16 -9.44
C ASN A 98 16.29 0.35 -10.14
N GLY A 99 16.54 0.61 -11.43
CA GLY A 99 17.59 -0.04 -12.20
C GLY A 99 17.44 -1.56 -12.26
N PHE A 100 16.20 -2.07 -12.31
CA PHE A 100 15.89 -3.50 -12.30
C PHE A 100 16.62 -4.27 -11.19
N THR A 101 16.76 -3.63 -10.03
CA THR A 101 17.52 -4.15 -8.89
C THR A 101 16.65 -4.15 -7.64
N CYS A 102 16.71 -5.23 -6.85
CA CYS A 102 16.08 -5.26 -5.53
C CYS A 102 16.63 -4.14 -4.65
N GLN A 103 15.75 -3.27 -4.15
CA GLN A 103 16.10 -2.13 -3.30
C GLN A 103 16.39 -2.51 -1.85
N SER A 104 16.30 -3.79 -1.48
CA SER A 104 16.64 -4.27 -0.15
C SER A 104 17.98 -5.02 -0.14
N CYS A 105 18.19 -5.99 -1.04
CA CYS A 105 19.41 -6.80 -1.08
C CYS A 105 20.34 -6.53 -2.28
N GLY A 106 19.89 -5.74 -3.26
CA GLY A 106 20.69 -5.43 -4.45
C GLY A 106 20.80 -6.56 -5.47
N LEU A 107 20.01 -7.63 -5.37
CA LEU A 107 19.97 -8.70 -6.37
C LEU A 107 19.13 -8.32 -7.60
N CYS A 108 19.54 -8.80 -8.77
CA CYS A 108 18.95 -8.58 -10.08
C CYS A 108 18.45 -9.90 -10.70
N PRO A 109 17.59 -9.90 -11.74
CA PRO A 109 17.00 -11.13 -12.29
C PRO A 109 17.97 -12.22 -12.80
N GLY A 110 19.22 -11.87 -13.07
CA GLY A 110 20.28 -12.81 -13.45
C GLY A 110 20.96 -13.52 -12.27
N ASP A 111 20.87 -12.94 -11.07
CA ASP A 111 21.53 -13.48 -9.87
C ASP A 111 20.80 -14.72 -9.35
N LEU A 112 21.55 -15.58 -8.66
CA LEU A 112 20.97 -16.64 -7.83
C LEU A 112 20.60 -16.07 -6.46
N ASP A 113 19.37 -16.32 -6.04
CA ASP A 113 18.91 -16.00 -4.70
C ASP A 113 19.61 -16.94 -3.69
N PRO A 114 20.33 -16.41 -2.70
CA PRO A 114 21.15 -17.22 -1.80
C PRO A 114 20.33 -18.16 -0.89
N TYR A 115 19.03 -17.88 -0.70
CA TYR A 115 18.17 -18.69 0.15
C TYR A 115 17.46 -19.80 -0.62
N THR A 116 17.16 -19.58 -1.89
CA THR A 116 16.39 -20.52 -2.71
C THR A 116 17.21 -21.20 -3.80
N ASN A 117 18.44 -20.71 -4.04
CA ASN A 117 19.34 -21.12 -5.12
C ASN A 117 18.68 -21.09 -6.51
N ARG A 118 17.71 -20.19 -6.71
CA ARG A 118 16.98 -19.98 -7.97
C ARG A 118 17.25 -18.59 -8.51
N LYS A 119 17.06 -18.40 -9.82
CA LYS A 119 17.12 -17.06 -10.42
C LYS A 119 16.16 -16.11 -9.73
N VAL A 120 16.66 -14.92 -9.42
CA VAL A 120 15.92 -13.89 -8.71
C VAL A 120 14.74 -13.42 -9.55
N ARG A 121 13.57 -13.35 -8.92
CA ARG A 121 12.38 -12.71 -9.50
C ARG A 121 12.04 -11.45 -8.73
N LEU A 122 11.89 -10.34 -9.45
CA LEU A 122 11.52 -9.05 -8.90
C LEU A 122 10.01 -8.86 -8.84
N HIS A 123 9.60 -8.12 -7.81
CA HIS A 123 8.24 -7.71 -7.51
C HIS A 123 8.24 -6.23 -7.15
N VAL A 124 7.08 -5.59 -7.25
CA VAL A 124 6.88 -4.24 -6.72
C VAL A 124 6.12 -4.34 -5.41
N GLY A 125 6.74 -3.82 -4.34
CA GLY A 125 6.15 -3.69 -3.02
C GLY A 125 5.88 -2.22 -2.67
N HIS A 126 5.05 -1.99 -1.66
CA HIS A 126 4.88 -0.65 -1.10
C HIS A 126 6.02 -0.35 -0.10
N ILE A 127 6.30 0.93 0.09
CA ILE A 127 7.17 1.42 1.17
C ILE A 127 6.32 1.55 2.44
N ASP A 128 5.26 2.36 2.37
CA ASP A 128 4.19 2.38 3.35
C ASP A 128 3.12 1.36 2.95
N ASP A 129 2.84 0.41 3.83
CA ASP A 129 1.90 -0.67 3.51
C ASP A 129 0.49 -0.19 3.20
N LYS A 130 -0.18 -0.92 2.31
CA LYS A 130 -1.61 -0.70 2.00
C LYS A 130 -2.48 -0.76 3.26
N SER A 131 -2.16 -1.62 4.23
CA SER A 131 -2.89 -1.73 5.50
C SER A 131 -2.82 -0.46 6.35
N HIS A 132 -1.75 0.33 6.18
CA HIS A 132 -1.54 1.62 6.84
C HIS A 132 -1.93 2.81 5.95
N GLY A 133 -2.60 2.57 4.82
CA GLY A 133 -3.06 3.63 3.90
C GLY A 133 -2.08 4.02 2.80
N GLY A 134 -1.03 3.23 2.58
CA GLY A 134 -0.07 3.42 1.50
C GLY A 134 -0.72 3.36 0.11
N LYS A 135 -0.47 4.40 -0.69
CA LYS A 135 -1.02 4.52 -2.06
C LYS A 135 -0.12 3.84 -3.08
N ALA A 136 -0.72 3.35 -4.18
CA ALA A 136 0.01 2.83 -5.34
C ALA A 136 0.51 3.98 -6.23
N ILE A 137 1.46 4.77 -5.71
CA ILE A 137 2.11 5.88 -6.43
C ILE A 137 3.61 5.61 -6.54
N LEU A 138 4.26 6.14 -7.58
CA LEU A 138 5.66 5.86 -7.87
C LEU A 138 6.56 6.07 -6.64
N SER A 139 6.37 7.15 -5.88
CA SER A 139 7.15 7.47 -4.68
C SER A 139 6.97 6.49 -3.52
N ASN A 140 5.82 5.80 -3.42
CA ASN A 140 5.52 4.85 -2.35
C ASN A 140 5.72 3.39 -2.78
N LEU A 141 6.25 3.15 -3.97
CA LEU A 141 6.52 1.80 -4.47
C LEU A 141 8.02 1.58 -4.57
N ARG A 142 8.47 0.34 -4.41
CA ARG A 142 9.88 -0.07 -4.56
C ARG A 142 10.01 -1.47 -5.16
N THR A 143 11.12 -1.71 -5.83
CA THR A 143 11.48 -3.01 -6.40
C THR A 143 12.08 -3.93 -5.34
N LEU A 144 11.58 -5.15 -5.20
CA LEU A 144 12.07 -6.15 -4.23
C LEU A 144 12.22 -7.53 -4.90
N CYS A 145 13.23 -8.31 -4.55
CA CYS A 145 13.31 -9.72 -4.93
C CYS A 145 12.27 -10.55 -4.18
N SER A 146 12.07 -11.81 -4.56
CA SER A 146 11.07 -12.68 -3.93
C SER A 146 11.33 -12.88 -2.43
N SER A 147 12.58 -13.14 -2.04
CA SER A 147 12.96 -13.32 -0.63
C SER A 147 12.78 -12.04 0.19
N CYS A 148 13.26 -10.90 -0.34
CA CYS A 148 13.03 -9.62 0.30
C CYS A 148 11.56 -9.25 0.32
N ASN A 149 10.76 -9.50 -0.71
CA ASN A 149 9.33 -9.19 -0.71
C ASN A 149 8.56 -10.01 0.33
N GLN A 150 9.02 -11.22 0.66
CA GLN A 150 8.43 -12.04 1.72
C GLN A 150 8.83 -11.54 3.11
N GLY A 151 10.10 -11.14 3.32
CA GLY A 151 10.61 -10.65 4.61
C GLY A 151 10.42 -9.15 4.88
N ALA A 152 10.36 -8.31 3.84
CA ALA A 152 10.24 -6.86 3.88
C ALA A 152 8.81 -6.38 4.05
N LYS A 153 7.82 -7.28 4.04
CA LYS A 153 6.41 -6.95 4.28
C LYS A 153 6.16 -6.28 5.64
N ASN A 154 7.15 -6.17 6.53
CA ASN A 154 6.99 -5.47 7.81
C ASN A 154 8.23 -4.71 8.36
N ILE A 155 9.44 -4.74 7.76
CA ILE A 155 10.66 -4.39 8.55
C ILE A 155 11.78 -3.58 7.84
N THR A 156 11.92 -3.56 6.50
CA THR A 156 13.19 -3.04 5.92
C THR A 156 13.16 -1.57 5.45
N ALA A 157 14.11 -0.78 5.99
CA ALA A 157 14.40 0.60 5.62
C ALA A 157 14.83 0.77 4.14
N VAL A 158 14.71 2.01 3.64
CA VAL A 158 15.12 2.41 2.28
C VAL A 158 16.64 2.32 2.13
N LYS A 159 17.12 1.78 1.00
CA LYS A 159 18.55 1.70 0.72
C LYS A 159 19.12 3.08 0.42
N PRO A 160 20.34 3.38 0.91
CA PRO A 160 21.03 4.61 0.56
C PRO A 160 21.47 4.66 -0.90
N GLU A 161 21.43 5.87 -1.46
CA GLU A 161 21.88 6.21 -2.82
C GLU A 161 23.33 5.76 -3.09
N ALA A 162 23.65 5.42 -4.35
CA ALA A 162 25.00 5.00 -4.74
C ALA A 162 26.06 6.05 -4.38
N ILE A 163 25.71 7.34 -4.51
CA ILE A 163 26.57 8.47 -4.10
C ILE A 163 26.90 8.39 -2.60
N TRP A 164 25.92 8.06 -1.77
CA TRP A 164 26.11 7.93 -0.32
C TRP A 164 26.93 6.69 0.03
N LEU A 165 26.71 5.56 -0.65
CA LEU A 165 27.51 4.34 -0.45
C LEU A 165 28.98 4.57 -0.84
N ILE A 166 29.21 5.19 -2.00
CA ILE A 166 30.55 5.54 -2.46
C ILE A 166 31.20 6.54 -1.48
N SER A 167 30.46 7.50 -0.95
CA SER A 167 30.99 8.43 0.04
C SER A 167 31.37 7.75 1.36
N GLN A 168 30.64 6.70 1.78
CA GLN A 168 31.06 5.88 2.94
C GLN A 168 32.36 5.12 2.64
N VAL A 169 32.44 4.45 1.49
CA VAL A 169 33.62 3.67 1.10
C VAL A 169 34.86 4.55 0.99
N ARG A 170 34.75 5.75 0.39
CA ARG A 170 35.86 6.70 0.26
C ARG A 170 36.41 7.19 1.61
N ARG A 171 35.57 7.25 2.64
CA ARG A 171 35.95 7.72 3.98
C ARG A 171 36.53 6.61 4.86
N ALA A 172 36.39 5.34 4.47
CA ALA A 172 36.96 4.21 5.18
C ALA A 172 38.48 4.12 4.97
N GLY A 173 39.18 3.41 5.85
CA GLY A 173 40.61 3.13 5.69
C GLY A 173 40.90 2.25 4.48
N VAL A 174 42.17 2.23 4.05
CA VAL A 174 42.60 1.47 2.86
C VAL A 174 42.37 -0.03 3.00
N ALA A 175 42.46 -0.57 4.21
CA ALA A 175 42.21 -1.98 4.50
C ALA A 175 40.73 -2.33 4.25
N GLU A 176 39.81 -1.53 4.79
CA GLU A 176 38.36 -1.70 4.64
C GLU A 176 37.92 -1.48 3.19
N GLN A 177 38.48 -0.50 2.50
CA GLN A 177 38.23 -0.28 1.06
C GLN A 177 38.62 -1.51 0.23
N LYS A 178 39.79 -2.10 0.52
CA LYS A 178 40.23 -3.34 -0.15
C LYS A 178 39.33 -4.51 0.18
N GLU A 179 38.84 -4.63 1.41
CA GLU A 179 37.90 -5.69 1.79
C GLU A 179 36.58 -5.58 1.02
N VAL A 180 36.01 -4.36 0.94
CA VAL A 180 34.82 -4.05 0.13
C VAL A 180 35.08 -4.39 -1.34
N PHE A 181 36.23 -3.99 -1.89
CA PHE A 181 36.61 -4.31 -3.26
C PHE A 181 36.72 -5.83 -3.51
N GLN A 182 37.35 -6.59 -2.61
CA GLN A 182 37.48 -8.04 -2.77
C GLN A 182 36.12 -8.74 -2.68
N TRP A 183 35.23 -8.27 -1.80
CA TRP A 183 33.87 -8.76 -1.73
C TRP A 183 33.10 -8.48 -3.03
N LEU A 184 33.15 -7.24 -3.54
CA LEU A 184 32.54 -6.87 -4.82
C LEU A 184 33.12 -7.73 -5.96
N LYS A 185 34.45 -7.89 -6.00
CA LYS A 185 35.14 -8.73 -6.97
C LYS A 185 34.61 -10.16 -6.92
N ARG A 186 34.58 -10.81 -5.75
CA ARG A 186 34.02 -12.17 -5.61
C ARG A 186 32.56 -12.25 -6.08
N LYS A 187 31.75 -11.27 -5.72
CA LYS A 187 30.33 -11.19 -6.10
C LYS A 187 30.13 -11.14 -7.61
N PHE A 188 30.93 -10.35 -8.33
CA PHE A 188 30.80 -10.14 -9.77
C PHE A 188 31.73 -11.02 -10.63
N SER A 189 32.65 -11.78 -10.03
CA SER A 189 33.57 -12.67 -10.76
C SER A 189 32.93 -13.98 -11.23
N PHE A 190 31.72 -14.32 -10.78
CA PHE A 190 30.98 -15.51 -11.23
C PHE A 190 30.26 -15.33 -12.58
N GLU A 191 30.32 -14.15 -13.22
CA GLU A 191 29.70 -13.91 -14.53
C GLU A 191 30.52 -14.43 -15.73
N LYS A 192 31.71 -15.01 -15.52
CA LYS A 192 32.52 -15.65 -16.58
C LYS A 192 32.58 -17.17 -16.44
N LYS A 193 31.49 -17.87 -16.78
CA LYS A 193 31.54 -19.25 -17.29
C LYS A 193 30.65 -19.35 -18.53
N LEU A 194 31.24 -18.99 -19.67
CA LEU A 194 30.94 -19.59 -20.97
C LEU A 194 32.03 -20.62 -21.25
#